data_AF-A0A1J0LHW3-F1
#
_entry.id   AF-A0A1J0LHW3-F1
#
_cell.length_a   1.000
_cell.length_b   1.000
_cell.length_c   1.000
_cell.angle_alpha   90.00
_cell.angle_beta   90.00
_cell.angle_gamma   90.00
#
_symmetry.space_group_name_H-M   'P 1'
#
loop_
_entity.id
_entity.type
_entity.pdbx_description
1 polymer ?
#
loop_
_entity_poly.entity_id
_entity_poly.type
_entity_poly.pdbx_seq_one_letter_code
_entity_poly.pdbx_strand_id
1 'polypeptide(L)'
;MKRYCIIFFITLLNATLLMAQSKTIGTWKVEKGILVKNNSNDYLGAQYWTIFYSIFPKDITQNYLTHFSLITDGKDGDLGGLVPIDTQNKQWKLEIDTSDMNITNYSEKHIKDYIHTLVHEFGHVLTLNNKQVKPTEDLYQNPEKGYLTSEGYASKDSYLNLFVTQFWEGVLLNKWDRINGISSEQKRLKKLYQFYLKNQDTFLTDYAAEAPEEDIAESWSFFILNDRPSSLNLIKNQKINFFYQFPELIEYRTLIRKNINQYKKTIN
;
A
#
# COMPACT_ATOMS: atom_id res chain seq x y z
N MET A 1 31.59 -1.93 -12.08
CA MET A 1 30.30 -2.25 -12.74
C MET A 1 29.38 -2.93 -11.73
N LYS A 2 28.60 -2.15 -10.96
CA LYS A 2 27.64 -2.71 -10.00
C LYS A 2 26.35 -3.04 -10.78
N ARG A 3 26.03 -4.33 -10.87
CA ARG A 3 24.81 -4.85 -11.48
C ARG A 3 23.65 -4.51 -10.53
N TYR A 4 22.72 -3.67 -10.96
CA TYR A 4 21.46 -3.48 -10.27
C TYR A 4 20.58 -4.70 -10.55
N CYS A 5 20.24 -5.46 -9.51
CA CYS A 5 19.19 -6.47 -9.57
C CYS A 5 17.85 -5.73 -9.74
N ILE A 6 17.35 -5.72 -10.98
CA ILE A 6 15.98 -5.32 -11.29
C ILE A 6 15.09 -6.45 -10.79
N ILE A 7 14.43 -6.25 -9.65
CA ILE A 7 13.36 -7.13 -9.17
C ILE A 7 12.16 -6.81 -10.04
N PHE A 8 11.83 -7.73 -10.94
CA PHE A 8 10.59 -7.72 -11.70
C PHE A 8 9.45 -8.16 -10.76
N PHE A 9 8.52 -7.27 -10.44
CA PHE A 9 7.22 -7.67 -9.89
C PHE A 9 6.33 -8.14 -11.04
N ILE A 10 6.61 -9.33 -11.55
CA ILE A 10 5.69 -9.97 -12.50
C ILE A 10 4.56 -10.58 -11.68
N THR A 11 3.44 -9.88 -11.56
CA THR A 11 2.15 -10.50 -11.23
C THR A 11 1.68 -11.30 -12.45
N LEU A 12 2.15 -12.54 -12.54
CA LEU A 12 1.64 -13.55 -13.46
C LEU A 12 0.49 -14.26 -12.75
N LEU A 13 -0.76 -13.92 -13.06
CA LEU A 13 -1.87 -14.85 -12.79
C LEU A 13 -2.62 -15.22 -14.06
N ASN A 14 -2.70 -16.54 -14.24
CA ASN A 14 -3.27 -17.24 -15.37
C ASN A 14 -4.78 -17.03 -15.46
N ALA A 15 -5.27 -16.75 -16.67
CA ALA A 15 -6.68 -16.79 -16.99
C ALA A 15 -7.13 -18.25 -17.21
N THR A 16 -7.68 -18.91 -16.18
CA THR A 16 -8.78 -19.89 -16.26
C THR A 16 -9.32 -20.21 -14.85
N LEU A 17 -10.49 -19.65 -14.52
CA LEU A 17 -11.54 -20.20 -13.66
C LEU A 17 -11.16 -21.19 -12.52
N LEU A 18 -10.52 -20.67 -11.47
CA LEU A 18 -10.62 -21.10 -10.06
C LEU A 18 -9.77 -20.10 -9.26
N MET A 19 -10.33 -18.92 -8.97
CA MET A 19 -9.77 -18.16 -7.85
C MET A 19 -9.98 -19.06 -6.64
N ALA A 20 -8.90 -19.55 -6.03
CA ALA A 20 -9.00 -20.18 -4.72
C ALA A 20 -9.63 -19.11 -3.83
N GLN A 21 -10.88 -19.33 -3.41
CA GLN A 21 -11.56 -18.39 -2.55
C GLN A 21 -10.70 -18.26 -1.29
N SER A 22 -10.19 -17.04 -1.04
CA SER A 22 -9.30 -16.78 0.09
C SER A 22 -9.92 -17.33 1.38
N LYS A 23 -9.15 -18.18 2.06
CA LYS A 23 -9.59 -18.86 3.28
C LYS A 23 -9.28 -17.95 4.47
N THR A 24 -10.32 -17.54 5.19
CA THR A 24 -10.12 -16.84 6.47
C THR A 24 -9.60 -17.80 7.54
N ILE A 25 -8.47 -17.45 8.16
CA ILE A 25 -7.84 -18.15 9.28
C ILE A 25 -8.37 -17.64 10.62
N GLY A 26 -8.63 -16.33 10.69
CA GLY A 26 -9.22 -15.66 11.84
C GLY A 26 -9.49 -14.19 11.54
N THR A 27 -10.47 -13.62 12.24
CA THR A 27 -10.82 -12.20 12.16
C THR A 27 -11.07 -11.70 13.56
N TRP A 28 -10.53 -10.54 13.90
CA TRP A 28 -10.60 -9.93 15.23
C TRP A 28 -11.00 -8.47 15.13
N LYS A 29 -11.66 -8.00 16.19
CA LYS A 29 -11.77 -6.56 16.46
C LYS A 29 -10.47 -6.08 17.11
N VAL A 30 -10.14 -4.82 16.85
CA VAL A 30 -9.01 -4.12 17.44
C VAL A 30 -9.53 -2.89 18.16
N GLU A 31 -9.23 -2.78 19.45
CA GLU A 31 -9.64 -1.64 20.28
C GLU A 31 -8.40 -0.95 20.82
N LYS A 32 -8.15 0.29 20.36
CA LYS A 32 -6.96 1.09 20.75
C LYS A 32 -5.64 0.32 20.60
N GLY A 33 -5.55 -0.47 19.53
CA GLY A 33 -4.37 -1.29 19.22
C GLY A 33 -4.30 -2.63 19.95
N ILE A 34 -5.33 -3.01 20.70
CA ILE A 34 -5.42 -4.31 21.39
C ILE A 34 -6.36 -5.22 20.61
N LEU A 35 -5.89 -6.41 20.25
CA LEU A 35 -6.76 -7.44 19.68
C LEU A 35 -7.76 -7.96 20.71
N VAL A 36 -9.04 -7.92 20.35
CA VAL A 36 -10.12 -8.52 21.13
C VAL A 36 -10.17 -10.01 20.79
N LYS A 37 -9.79 -10.83 21.78
CA LYS A 37 -9.79 -12.29 21.67
C LYS A 37 -11.19 -12.83 21.42
N ASN A 38 -11.30 -13.82 20.53
CA ASN A 38 -12.58 -14.47 20.21
C ASN A 38 -12.45 -15.99 20.03
N ASN A 39 -11.36 -16.59 20.51
CA ASN A 39 -11.03 -18.01 20.40
C ASN A 39 -10.80 -18.52 18.96
N SER A 40 -10.65 -17.64 17.97
CA SER A 40 -10.27 -17.98 16.59
C SER A 40 -8.77 -17.80 16.40
N ASN A 41 -7.96 -18.85 16.60
CA ASN A 41 -6.50 -18.80 16.40
C ASN A 41 -5.80 -17.58 17.07
N ASP A 42 -6.29 -17.12 18.22
CA ASP A 42 -5.89 -15.85 18.85
C ASP A 42 -4.37 -15.72 19.07
N TYR A 43 -3.70 -16.84 19.34
CA TYR A 43 -2.24 -16.85 19.48
C TYR A 43 -1.55 -16.42 18.18
N LEU A 44 -1.95 -17.01 17.06
CA LEU A 44 -1.41 -16.67 15.75
C LEU A 44 -1.77 -15.23 15.37
N GLY A 45 -3.03 -14.85 15.55
CA GLY A 45 -3.47 -13.47 15.30
C GLY A 45 -2.66 -12.45 16.10
N ALA A 46 -2.42 -12.73 17.39
CA ALA A 46 -1.60 -11.87 18.24
C ALA A 46 -0.16 -11.74 17.76
N GLN A 47 0.45 -12.79 17.20
CA GLN A 47 1.81 -12.72 16.66
C GLN A 47 1.89 -11.76 15.47
N TYR A 48 1.04 -11.94 14.47
CA TYR A 48 1.02 -11.09 13.27
C TYR A 48 0.67 -9.63 13.60
N TRP A 49 -0.37 -9.42 14.42
CA TRP A 49 -0.75 -8.07 14.84
C TRP A 49 0.35 -7.38 15.64
N THR A 50 1.05 -8.10 16.52
CA THR A 50 2.14 -7.52 17.31
C THR A 50 3.26 -7.02 16.40
N ILE A 51 3.60 -7.77 15.34
CA ILE A 51 4.61 -7.34 14.36
C ILE A 51 4.17 -6.03 13.70
N PHE A 52 3.00 -6.02 13.06
CA PHE A 52 2.48 -4.83 12.39
C PHE A 52 2.40 -3.64 13.35
N TYR A 53 1.71 -3.83 14.48
CA TYR A 53 1.48 -2.77 15.45
C TYR A 53 2.80 -2.25 16.01
N SER A 54 3.82 -3.09 16.27
CA SER A 54 5.12 -2.64 16.77
C SER A 54 5.89 -1.74 15.79
N ILE A 55 5.64 -1.87 14.49
CA ILE A 55 6.34 -1.13 13.45
C ILE A 55 5.76 0.27 13.26
N PHE A 56 4.43 0.40 13.23
CA PHE A 56 3.76 1.60 12.73
C PHE A 56 3.33 2.62 13.81
N PRO A 57 3.17 3.91 13.44
CA PRO A 57 2.71 4.98 14.33
C PRO A 57 1.38 4.67 15.03
N LYS A 58 1.32 4.99 16.33
CA LYS A 58 0.16 4.65 17.18
C LYS A 58 -1.04 5.54 16.94
N ASP A 59 -0.80 6.81 16.64
CA ASP A 59 -1.82 7.78 16.29
C ASP A 59 -2.56 7.42 15.00
N ILE A 60 -1.92 6.78 14.02
CA ILE A 60 -2.63 6.23 12.84
C ILE A 60 -3.29 4.90 13.19
N THR A 61 -2.51 3.94 13.72
CA THR A 61 -3.01 2.57 13.93
C THR A 61 -4.17 2.49 14.93
N GLN A 62 -4.14 3.28 16.01
CA GLN A 62 -5.23 3.27 17.00
C GLN A 62 -6.48 4.03 16.56
N ASN A 63 -6.34 5.01 15.64
CA ASN A 63 -7.47 5.83 15.19
C ASN A 63 -8.26 5.17 14.06
N TYR A 64 -7.60 4.37 13.21
CA TYR A 64 -8.23 3.85 11.99
C TYR A 64 -8.36 2.33 11.96
N LEU A 65 -7.42 1.56 12.55
CA LEU A 65 -7.45 0.11 12.45
C LEU A 65 -8.35 -0.48 13.54
N THR A 66 -9.56 -0.86 13.14
CA THR A 66 -10.56 -1.43 14.05
C THR A 66 -10.75 -2.93 13.86
N HIS A 67 -10.25 -3.48 12.76
CA HIS A 67 -10.33 -4.91 12.46
C HIS A 67 -9.01 -5.44 11.90
N PHE A 68 -8.79 -6.73 12.13
CA PHE A 68 -7.64 -7.45 11.64
C PHE A 68 -8.08 -8.84 11.20
N SER A 69 -7.57 -9.33 10.08
CA SER A 69 -7.84 -10.66 9.56
C SER A 69 -6.57 -11.33 9.08
N LEU A 70 -6.48 -12.62 9.37
CA LEU A 70 -5.53 -13.51 8.72
C LEU A 70 -6.29 -14.31 7.67
N ILE A 71 -5.75 -14.29 6.46
CA ILE A 71 -6.30 -14.99 5.31
C ILE A 71 -5.22 -15.86 4.68
N THR A 72 -5.62 -16.72 3.75
CA THR A 72 -4.68 -17.28 2.77
C THR A 72 -5.38 -17.77 1.51
N ASP A 73 -4.81 -17.51 0.34
CA ASP A 73 -5.24 -18.12 -0.93
C ASP A 73 -4.17 -19.04 -1.56
N GLY A 74 -2.96 -19.05 -1.02
CA GLY A 74 -1.83 -19.80 -1.55
C GLY A 74 -0.55 -18.99 -1.47
N LYS A 75 0.45 -19.34 -2.28
CA LYS A 75 1.62 -18.47 -2.48
C LYS A 75 1.43 -17.66 -3.75
N ASP A 76 1.96 -16.44 -3.73
CA ASP A 76 1.98 -15.51 -4.87
C ASP A 76 0.56 -15.11 -5.35
N GLY A 77 -0.41 -15.14 -4.43
CA GLY A 77 -1.80 -14.70 -4.66
C GLY A 77 -2.05 -13.29 -4.13
N ASP A 78 -3.18 -13.08 -3.47
CA ASP A 78 -3.47 -11.84 -2.73
C ASP A 78 -2.57 -11.74 -1.49
N LEU A 79 -1.71 -10.71 -1.41
CA LEU A 79 -0.78 -10.53 -0.30
C LEU A 79 -1.48 -10.07 1.01
N GLY A 80 -2.77 -9.73 0.91
CA GLY A 80 -3.52 -8.99 1.91
C GLY A 80 -3.54 -7.50 1.60
N GLY A 81 -4.21 -6.73 2.46
CA GLY A 81 -4.38 -5.30 2.22
C GLY A 81 -4.89 -4.53 3.41
N LEU A 82 -4.84 -3.20 3.32
CA LEU A 82 -5.54 -2.30 4.22
C LEU A 82 -6.74 -1.68 3.51
N VAL A 83 -7.94 -2.08 3.93
CA VAL A 83 -9.18 -1.68 3.26
C VAL A 83 -10.14 -0.94 4.20
N PRO A 84 -10.86 0.10 3.73
CA PRO A 84 -11.92 0.72 4.49
C PRO A 84 -13.10 -0.26 4.62
N ILE A 85 -13.71 -0.32 5.80
CA ILE A 85 -14.85 -1.20 6.10
C ILE A 85 -16.10 -0.42 6.51
N ASP A 86 -16.05 0.90 6.41
CA ASP A 86 -17.22 1.77 6.49
C ASP A 86 -17.24 2.75 5.32
N THR A 87 -18.41 3.30 5.02
CA THR A 87 -18.60 4.27 3.94
C THR A 87 -18.02 5.66 4.24
N GLN A 88 -17.36 5.80 5.40
CA GLN A 88 -16.85 7.08 5.90
C GLN A 88 -15.32 7.10 5.95
N ASN A 89 -14.64 6.03 5.54
CA ASN A 89 -13.19 5.84 5.60
C ASN A 89 -12.61 6.02 7.02
N LYS A 90 -13.42 5.78 8.06
CA LYS A 90 -13.04 5.94 9.47
C LYS A 90 -12.57 4.65 10.09
N GLN A 91 -13.02 3.52 9.56
CA GLN A 91 -12.69 2.20 10.04
C GLN A 91 -12.02 1.41 8.94
N TRP A 92 -10.88 0.83 9.28
CA TRP A 92 -10.03 0.08 8.36
C TRP A 92 -9.76 -1.31 8.94
N LYS A 93 -9.65 -2.28 8.04
CA LYS A 93 -9.28 -3.66 8.33
C LYS A 93 -7.94 -3.95 7.68
N LEU A 94 -6.99 -4.43 8.48
CA LEU A 94 -5.76 -5.03 7.99
C LEU A 94 -6.02 -6.50 7.69
N GLU A 95 -5.73 -6.93 6.47
CA GLU A 95 -5.73 -8.33 6.05
C GLU A 95 -4.30 -8.74 5.72
N ILE A 96 -3.87 -9.90 6.21
CA ILE A 96 -2.54 -10.45 5.91
C ILE A 96 -2.70 -11.88 5.40
N ASP A 97 -2.13 -12.18 4.23
CA ASP A 97 -1.94 -13.56 3.79
C ASP A 97 -0.79 -14.22 4.54
N THR A 98 -1.10 -15.27 5.30
CA THR A 98 -0.11 -15.99 6.10
C THR A 98 0.87 -16.86 5.31
N SER A 99 0.53 -17.22 4.07
CA SER A 99 1.40 -18.00 3.18
C SER A 99 2.47 -17.11 2.56
N ASP A 100 2.11 -15.89 2.16
CA ASP A 100 3.03 -14.91 1.60
C ASP A 100 3.78 -14.14 2.69
N MET A 101 3.13 -13.82 3.82
CA MET A 101 3.78 -13.24 5.00
C MET A 101 4.10 -14.29 6.06
N ASN A 102 4.73 -15.40 5.69
CA ASN A 102 5.10 -16.41 6.68
C ASN A 102 6.13 -15.87 7.69
N ILE A 103 5.67 -15.47 8.88
CA ILE A 103 6.49 -14.87 9.95
C ILE A 103 7.51 -15.83 10.59
N THR A 104 7.46 -17.12 10.25
CA THR A 104 8.45 -18.11 10.68
C THR A 104 9.60 -18.29 9.68
N ASN A 105 9.49 -17.68 8.50
CA ASN A 105 10.57 -17.64 7.51
C ASN A 105 11.48 -16.43 7.78
N TYR A 106 12.63 -16.69 8.40
CA TYR A 106 13.61 -15.67 8.78
C TYR A 106 14.64 -15.35 7.70
N SER A 107 14.43 -15.78 6.45
CA SER A 107 15.35 -15.37 5.37
C SER A 107 15.27 -13.87 5.14
N GLU A 108 16.44 -13.23 4.96
CA GLU A 108 16.53 -11.78 4.81
C GLU A 108 15.67 -11.26 3.65
N LYS A 109 15.62 -12.01 2.54
CA LYS A 109 14.77 -11.67 1.39
C LYS A 109 13.29 -11.67 1.78
N HIS A 110 12.80 -12.74 2.41
CA HIS A 110 11.40 -12.87 2.83
C HIS A 110 11.00 -11.75 3.80
N ILE A 111 11.87 -11.43 4.76
CA ILE A 111 11.66 -10.33 5.69
C ILE A 111 11.58 -8.98 4.97
N LYS A 112 12.45 -8.73 3.99
CA LYS A 112 12.38 -7.50 3.21
C LYS A 112 11.07 -7.41 2.41
N ASP A 113 10.66 -8.51 1.80
CA ASP A 113 9.47 -8.56 0.94
C ASP A 113 8.19 -8.25 1.77
N TYR A 114 7.92 -8.96 2.88
CA TYR A 114 6.71 -8.62 3.65
C TYR A 114 6.80 -7.28 4.39
N ILE A 115 7.99 -6.81 4.80
CA ILE A 115 8.12 -5.46 5.38
C ILE A 115 7.79 -4.40 4.33
N HIS A 116 8.19 -4.60 3.07
CA HIS A 116 7.80 -3.73 1.97
C HIS A 116 6.28 -3.67 1.82
N THR A 117 5.61 -4.83 1.75
CA THR A 117 4.15 -4.91 1.66
C THR A 117 3.49 -4.22 2.85
N LEU A 118 3.88 -4.51 4.10
CA LEU A 118 3.27 -3.86 5.27
C LEU A 118 3.41 -2.33 5.25
N VAL A 119 4.56 -1.82 4.79
CA VAL A 119 4.79 -0.37 4.67
C VAL A 119 3.96 0.23 3.55
N HIS A 120 3.82 -0.48 2.42
CA HIS A 120 2.94 -0.10 1.31
C HIS A 120 1.48 0.00 1.78
N GLU A 121 0.96 -1.04 2.44
CA GLU A 121 -0.41 -1.06 2.95
C GLU A 121 -0.68 0.05 3.97
N PHE A 122 0.29 0.33 4.85
CA PHE A 122 0.18 1.47 5.76
C PHE A 122 0.07 2.80 5.00
N GLY A 123 0.70 2.90 3.83
CA GLY A 123 0.58 4.02 2.90
C GLY A 123 -0.86 4.30 2.50
N HIS A 124 -1.68 3.28 2.20
CA HIS A 124 -3.10 3.47 1.88
C HIS A 124 -3.87 4.12 3.02
N VAL A 125 -3.76 3.62 4.25
CA VAL A 125 -4.45 4.25 5.40
C VAL A 125 -3.98 5.67 5.60
N LEU A 126 -2.68 5.93 5.43
CA LEU A 126 -2.11 7.27 5.59
C LEU A 126 -2.70 8.27 4.59
N THR A 127 -2.97 7.85 3.35
CA THR A 127 -3.35 8.72 2.23
C THR A 127 -4.84 8.68 1.87
N LEU A 128 -5.59 7.70 2.35
CA LEU A 128 -7.00 7.47 1.98
C LEU A 128 -7.99 7.54 3.16
N ASN A 129 -7.52 7.71 4.41
CA ASN A 129 -8.42 7.88 5.55
C ASN A 129 -9.33 9.12 5.42
N ASN A 130 -10.34 9.21 6.29
CA ASN A 130 -11.36 10.26 6.26
C ASN A 130 -10.88 11.71 6.47
N LYS A 131 -9.60 11.95 6.84
CA LYS A 131 -9.00 13.30 6.83
C LYS A 131 -8.40 13.65 5.48
N GLN A 132 -8.12 12.66 4.64
CA GLN A 132 -7.52 12.81 3.32
C GLN A 132 -8.57 12.77 2.21
N VAL A 133 -9.52 11.84 2.29
CA VAL A 133 -10.53 11.60 1.26
C VAL A 133 -11.94 11.78 1.84
N LYS A 134 -12.77 12.54 1.12
CA LYS A 134 -14.19 12.76 1.43
C LYS A 134 -15.04 11.77 0.64
N PRO A 135 -15.76 10.85 1.30
CA PRO A 135 -16.65 9.91 0.63
C PRO A 135 -17.68 10.60 -0.28
N THR A 136 -18.02 9.92 -1.37
CA THR A 136 -18.97 10.40 -2.37
C THR A 136 -19.63 9.21 -3.08
N GLU A 137 -20.80 9.43 -3.67
CA GLU A 137 -21.48 8.47 -4.55
C GLU A 137 -21.22 8.78 -6.04
N ASP A 138 -20.43 9.82 -6.34
CA ASP A 138 -20.07 10.20 -7.70
C ASP A 138 -19.30 9.07 -8.41
N LEU A 139 -19.78 8.65 -9.58
CA LEU A 139 -19.13 7.62 -10.40
C LEU A 139 -18.07 8.18 -11.36
N TYR A 140 -18.06 9.50 -11.57
CA TYR A 140 -17.18 10.19 -12.50
C TYR A 140 -16.58 11.41 -11.84
N GLN A 141 -15.29 11.65 -12.07
CA GLN A 141 -14.56 12.76 -11.49
C GLN A 141 -15.13 14.10 -11.93
N ASN A 142 -15.45 14.96 -10.96
CA ASN A 142 -15.69 16.38 -11.18
C ASN A 142 -14.35 17.14 -10.99
N PRO A 143 -13.81 17.78 -12.05
CA PRO A 143 -12.55 18.52 -11.95
C PRO A 143 -12.54 19.63 -10.90
N GLU A 144 -13.70 20.16 -10.50
CA GLU A 144 -13.81 21.20 -9.47
C GLU A 144 -13.70 20.64 -8.04
N LYS A 145 -13.88 19.33 -7.86
CA LYS A 145 -13.87 18.66 -6.54
C LYS A 145 -12.52 18.03 -6.19
N GLY A 146 -11.62 17.86 -7.17
CA GLY A 146 -10.31 17.22 -7.02
C GLY A 146 -10.26 15.81 -7.62
N TYR A 147 -9.22 15.07 -7.26
CA TYR A 147 -9.03 13.69 -7.72
C TYR A 147 -10.06 12.74 -7.07
N LEU A 148 -10.69 11.87 -7.86
CA LEU A 148 -11.68 10.89 -7.40
C LEU A 148 -11.07 9.49 -7.32
N THR A 149 -11.17 8.87 -6.14
CA THR A 149 -10.81 7.46 -5.86
C THR A 149 -12.07 6.63 -5.58
N SER A 150 -11.92 5.32 -5.35
CA SER A 150 -13.01 4.47 -4.83
C SER A 150 -13.53 4.91 -3.47
N GLU A 151 -12.68 5.51 -2.64
CA GLU A 151 -12.98 6.00 -1.30
C GLU A 151 -13.58 7.41 -1.30
N GLY A 152 -13.51 8.12 -2.44
CA GLY A 152 -14.16 9.40 -2.70
C GLY A 152 -13.21 10.49 -3.22
N TYR A 153 -13.55 11.75 -2.98
CA TYR A 153 -12.70 12.86 -3.44
C TYR A 153 -11.54 13.13 -2.50
N ALA A 154 -10.32 13.05 -3.01
CA ALA A 154 -9.14 13.53 -2.32
C ALA A 154 -9.28 15.03 -2.04
N SER A 155 -9.22 15.41 -0.76
CA SER A 155 -9.30 16.81 -0.35
C SER A 155 -8.13 17.59 -0.94
N LYS A 156 -8.31 18.88 -1.24
CA LYS A 156 -7.30 19.72 -1.90
C LYS A 156 -5.90 19.64 -1.27
N ASP A 157 -5.85 19.65 0.06
CA ASP A 157 -4.60 19.63 0.83
C ASP A 157 -4.18 18.22 1.29
N SER A 158 -4.86 17.17 0.80
CA SER A 158 -4.51 15.78 1.12
C SER A 158 -3.22 15.38 0.41
N TYR A 159 -2.50 14.41 0.99
CA TYR A 159 -1.27 13.91 0.40
C TYR A 159 -1.50 13.36 -1.01
N LEU A 160 -2.60 12.61 -1.19
CA LEU A 160 -2.94 12.04 -2.50
C LEU A 160 -3.23 13.12 -3.52
N ASN A 161 -4.04 14.14 -3.19
CA ASN A 161 -4.37 15.18 -4.16
C ASN A 161 -3.13 15.98 -4.56
N LEU A 162 -2.30 16.37 -3.58
CA LEU A 162 -1.04 17.07 -3.85
C LEU A 162 -0.09 16.22 -4.73
N PHE A 163 -0.03 14.92 -4.48
CA PHE A 163 0.79 13.98 -5.26
C PHE A 163 0.28 13.81 -6.69
N VAL A 164 -1.02 13.61 -6.88
CA VAL A 164 -1.67 13.51 -8.20
C VAL A 164 -1.48 14.80 -8.98
N THR A 165 -1.70 15.95 -8.34
CA THR A 165 -1.48 17.26 -8.96
C THR A 165 -0.05 17.43 -9.45
N GLN A 166 0.92 17.01 -8.64
CA GLN A 166 2.32 17.18 -8.99
C GLN A 166 2.83 16.20 -10.06
N PHE A 167 2.36 14.94 -10.04
CA PHE A 167 3.02 13.87 -10.80
C PHE A 167 2.15 13.18 -11.86
N TRP A 168 0.83 13.34 -11.81
CA TRP A 168 -0.11 12.65 -12.69
C TRP A 168 -0.88 13.56 -13.65
N GLU A 169 -1.00 14.85 -13.34
CA GLU A 169 -1.88 15.76 -14.10
C GLU A 169 -1.64 15.79 -15.62
N GLY A 170 -2.72 16.11 -16.34
CA GLY A 170 -2.70 16.29 -17.79
C GLY A 170 -2.64 14.98 -18.57
N VAL A 171 -1.64 14.84 -19.45
CA VAL A 171 -1.59 13.75 -20.44
C VAL A 171 -1.37 12.38 -19.79
N LEU A 172 -0.70 12.33 -18.64
CA LEU A 172 -0.40 11.06 -17.96
C LEU A 172 -1.67 10.43 -17.39
N LEU A 173 -2.41 11.16 -16.54
CA LEU A 173 -3.68 10.72 -15.97
C LEU A 173 -4.72 10.41 -17.04
N ASN A 174 -4.89 11.27 -18.04
CA ASN A 174 -5.83 11.03 -19.14
C ASN A 174 -5.55 9.74 -19.92
N LYS A 175 -4.28 9.33 -20.06
CA LYS A 175 -3.91 8.06 -20.70
C LYS A 175 -4.21 6.88 -19.78
N TRP A 176 -3.91 7.03 -18.50
CA TRP A 176 -4.19 6.02 -17.49
C TRP A 176 -5.69 5.78 -17.35
N ASP A 177 -6.54 6.82 -17.28
CA ASP A 177 -8.01 6.70 -17.19
C ASP A 177 -8.59 5.84 -18.32
N ARG A 178 -8.09 6.05 -19.55
CA ARG A 178 -8.50 5.25 -20.73
C ARG A 178 -8.10 3.78 -20.61
N ILE A 179 -6.96 3.50 -19.97
CA ILE A 179 -6.51 2.13 -19.72
C ILE A 179 -7.35 1.53 -18.59
N ASN A 180 -7.58 2.27 -17.51
CA ASN A 180 -8.34 1.83 -16.35
C ASN A 180 -9.78 1.46 -16.71
N GLY A 181 -10.41 2.20 -17.62
CA GLY A 181 -11.75 1.91 -18.15
C GLY A 181 -11.87 0.63 -18.99
N ILE A 182 -10.80 -0.13 -19.22
CA ILE A 182 -10.85 -1.42 -19.92
C ILE A 182 -11.44 -2.48 -18.98
N SER A 183 -12.61 -3.03 -19.35
CA SER A 183 -13.32 -4.02 -18.53
C SER A 183 -12.59 -5.37 -18.40
N SER A 184 -11.80 -5.76 -19.42
CA SER A 184 -11.03 -7.00 -19.37
C SER A 184 -9.75 -6.79 -18.59
N GLU A 185 -9.68 -7.37 -17.39
CA GLU A 185 -8.51 -7.30 -16.50
C GLU A 185 -7.20 -7.68 -17.19
N GLN A 186 -7.15 -8.84 -17.86
CA GLN A 186 -5.95 -9.27 -18.59
C GLN A 186 -5.48 -8.23 -19.62
N LYS A 187 -6.42 -7.60 -20.36
CA LYS A 187 -6.08 -6.55 -21.33
C LYS A 187 -5.64 -5.27 -20.63
N ARG A 188 -6.28 -4.90 -19.53
CA ARG A 188 -5.95 -3.74 -18.70
C ARG A 188 -4.53 -3.88 -18.13
N LEU A 189 -4.21 -4.97 -17.46
CA LEU A 189 -2.87 -5.24 -16.90
C LEU A 189 -1.78 -5.19 -17.96
N LYS A 190 -2.00 -5.82 -19.13
CA LYS A 190 -1.07 -5.73 -20.26
C LYS A 190 -0.85 -4.28 -20.72
N LYS A 191 -1.89 -3.45 -20.71
CA LYS A 191 -1.80 -2.03 -21.10
C LYS A 191 -1.14 -1.17 -20.03
N LEU A 192 -1.38 -1.45 -18.75
CA LEU A 192 -0.70 -0.81 -17.62
C LEU A 192 0.80 -1.10 -17.64
N TYR A 193 1.20 -2.35 -17.88
CA TYR A 193 2.61 -2.70 -18.05
C TYR A 193 3.25 -1.99 -19.25
N GLN A 194 2.55 -1.90 -20.39
CA GLN A 194 3.02 -1.11 -21.54
C GLN A 194 3.10 0.39 -21.23
N PHE A 195 2.21 0.90 -20.39
CA PHE A 195 2.21 2.28 -19.93
C PHE A 195 3.40 2.55 -19.00
N TYR A 196 3.71 1.65 -18.07
CA TYR A 196 4.93 1.66 -17.27
C TYR A 196 6.19 1.70 -18.14
N LEU A 197 6.32 0.77 -19.10
CA LEU A 197 7.51 0.70 -19.97
C LEU A 197 7.76 1.99 -20.77
N LYS A 198 6.73 2.78 -21.06
CA LYS A 198 6.85 4.08 -21.74
C LYS A 198 7.17 5.24 -20.79
N ASN A 199 7.02 5.04 -19.49
CA ASN A 199 7.15 6.07 -18.46
C ASN A 199 8.05 5.59 -17.30
N GLN A 200 9.13 4.85 -17.58
CA GLN A 200 10.01 4.26 -16.56
C GLN A 200 10.79 5.29 -15.73
N ASP A 201 10.87 6.54 -16.19
CA ASP A 201 11.44 7.65 -15.43
C ASP A 201 10.43 8.23 -14.42
N THR A 202 9.16 7.87 -14.57
CA THR A 202 8.04 8.35 -13.74
C THR A 202 7.68 7.40 -12.61
N PHE A 203 7.69 6.08 -12.85
CA PHE A 203 7.25 5.09 -11.88
C PHE A 203 8.42 4.34 -11.23
N LEU A 204 8.30 4.04 -9.93
CA LEU A 204 9.30 3.29 -9.18
C LEU A 204 9.28 1.81 -9.53
N THR A 205 8.06 1.28 -9.71
CA THR A 205 7.77 -0.10 -10.11
C THR A 205 6.69 -0.10 -11.19
N ASP A 206 6.47 -1.23 -11.84
CA ASP A 206 5.30 -1.44 -12.71
C ASP A 206 3.98 -1.39 -11.93
N TYR A 207 3.98 -1.89 -10.69
CA TYR A 207 2.83 -1.81 -9.79
C TYR A 207 2.40 -0.36 -9.49
N ALA A 208 3.35 0.56 -9.28
CA ALA A 208 3.07 1.99 -9.15
C ALA A 208 2.39 2.62 -10.39
N ALA A 209 2.37 1.95 -11.55
CA ALA A 209 1.65 2.45 -12.71
C ALA A 209 0.18 1.99 -12.76
N GLU A 210 -0.25 1.12 -11.84
CA GLU A 210 -1.60 0.55 -11.83
C GLU A 210 -2.66 1.53 -11.38
N ALA A 211 -2.37 2.39 -10.40
CA ALA A 211 -3.20 3.53 -10.03
C ALA A 211 -2.39 4.63 -9.32
N PRO A 212 -2.85 5.90 -9.31
CA PRO A 212 -2.23 6.94 -8.50
C PRO A 212 -2.18 6.66 -6.99
N GLU A 213 -3.15 5.91 -6.47
CA GLU A 213 -3.21 5.42 -5.10
C GLU A 213 -2.08 4.42 -4.81
N GLU A 214 -1.82 3.50 -5.73
CA GLU A 214 -0.69 2.56 -5.66
C GLU A 214 0.65 3.29 -5.78
N ASP A 215 0.74 4.29 -6.65
CA ASP A 215 1.96 5.05 -6.87
C ASP A 215 2.38 5.84 -5.63
N ILE A 216 1.44 6.47 -4.91
CA ILE A 216 1.77 7.18 -3.67
C ILE A 216 2.11 6.20 -2.54
N ALA A 217 1.41 5.06 -2.43
CA ALA A 217 1.69 4.03 -1.44
C ALA A 217 3.07 3.38 -1.66
N GLU A 218 3.42 3.11 -2.92
CA GLU A 218 4.73 2.62 -3.31
C GLU A 218 5.81 3.69 -3.14
N SER A 219 5.53 4.95 -3.50
CA SER A 219 6.46 6.05 -3.25
C SER A 219 6.72 6.24 -1.76
N TRP A 220 5.72 5.97 -0.91
CA TRP A 220 5.86 5.93 0.55
C TRP A 220 6.68 4.74 1.05
N SER A 221 6.60 3.56 0.42
CA SER A 221 7.44 2.42 0.79
C SER A 221 8.92 2.72 0.54
N PHE A 222 9.27 3.28 -0.62
CA PHE A 222 10.62 3.76 -0.94
C PHE A 222 11.01 4.97 -0.05
N PHE A 223 10.06 5.89 0.14
CA PHE A 223 9.84 6.75 1.31
C PHE A 223 10.58 6.28 2.55
N ILE A 224 10.15 5.16 3.09
CA ILE A 224 10.55 4.62 4.39
C ILE A 224 11.80 3.76 4.33
N LEU A 225 11.93 2.93 3.30
CA LEU A 225 12.89 1.83 3.29
C LEU A 225 14.23 2.21 2.68
N ASN A 226 14.27 3.24 1.84
CA ASN A 226 15.47 3.64 1.12
C ASN A 226 16.04 4.93 1.68
N ASP A 227 17.30 5.25 1.35
CA ASP A 227 17.87 6.55 1.67
C ASP A 227 17.34 7.62 0.70
N ARG A 228 17.45 8.90 1.08
CA ARG A 228 17.00 10.00 0.23
C ARG A 228 17.75 9.95 -1.12
N PRO A 229 17.05 10.04 -2.27
CA PRO A 229 17.71 10.03 -3.57
C PRO A 229 18.73 11.16 -3.68
N SER A 230 19.91 10.86 -4.22
CA SER A 230 20.98 11.84 -4.42
C SER A 230 20.74 12.79 -5.62
N SER A 231 19.82 12.44 -6.52
CA SER A 231 19.43 13.22 -7.68
C SER A 231 17.92 13.20 -7.88
N LEU A 232 17.35 14.36 -8.21
CA LEU A 232 15.92 14.55 -8.47
C LEU A 232 15.62 14.76 -9.96
N ASN A 233 16.52 14.34 -10.86
CA ASN A 233 16.35 14.50 -12.31
C ASN A 233 15.22 13.62 -12.87
N LEU A 234 14.93 12.49 -12.22
CA LEU A 234 13.86 11.57 -12.62
C LEU A 234 12.63 11.81 -11.72
N ILE A 235 11.44 11.78 -12.31
CA ILE A 235 10.17 11.99 -11.60
C ILE A 235 9.99 10.97 -10.47
N LYS A 236 10.34 9.70 -10.69
CA LYS A 236 10.28 8.67 -9.62
C LYS A 236 11.12 9.02 -8.38
N ASN A 237 12.24 9.72 -8.54
CA ASN A 237 13.04 10.18 -7.39
C ASN A 237 12.40 11.41 -6.71
N GLN A 238 11.73 12.27 -7.49
CA GLN A 238 10.95 13.38 -6.95
C GLN A 238 9.79 12.89 -6.10
N LYS A 239 9.13 11.79 -6.50
CA LYS A 239 8.06 11.14 -5.72
C LYS A 239 8.54 10.63 -4.35
N ILE A 240 9.74 10.04 -4.27
CA ILE A 240 10.36 9.71 -2.97
C ILE A 240 10.64 11.00 -2.17
N ASN A 241 11.09 12.06 -2.84
CA ASN A 241 11.42 13.32 -2.20
C ASN A 241 10.17 14.11 -1.73
N PHE A 242 9.01 13.84 -2.31
CA PHE A 242 7.73 14.50 -2.01
C PHE A 242 7.43 14.52 -0.52
N PHE A 243 7.64 13.41 0.18
CA PHE A 243 7.28 13.30 1.60
C PHE A 243 8.12 14.16 2.54
N TYR A 244 9.31 14.63 2.12
CA TYR A 244 10.15 15.50 2.96
C TYR A 244 9.59 16.91 3.16
N GLN A 245 8.51 17.29 2.46
CA GLN A 245 7.84 18.56 2.69
C GLN A 245 6.88 18.53 3.90
N PHE A 246 6.61 17.35 4.45
CA PHE A 246 5.70 17.13 5.58
C PHE A 246 6.50 16.70 6.82
N PRO A 247 6.72 17.60 7.81
CA PRO A 247 7.53 17.30 9.00
C PRO A 247 7.08 16.03 9.76
N GLU A 248 5.78 15.84 9.90
CA GLU A 248 5.15 14.67 10.53
C GLU A 248 5.52 13.35 9.83
N LEU A 249 5.66 13.36 8.50
CA LEU A 249 6.03 12.15 7.75
C LEU A 249 7.51 11.82 7.89
N ILE A 250 8.37 12.82 8.14
CA ILE A 250 9.78 12.60 8.50
C ILE A 250 9.88 11.95 9.89
N GLU A 251 9.03 12.36 10.84
CA GLU A 251 8.95 11.74 12.16
C GLU A 251 8.50 10.27 12.06
N TYR A 252 7.44 10.00 11.29
CA TYR A 252 6.99 8.63 11.00
C TYR A 252 8.09 7.80 10.36
N ARG A 253 8.83 8.34 9.38
CA ARG A 253 9.97 7.65 8.76
C ARG A 253 11.04 7.26 9.76
N THR A 254 11.38 8.16 10.67
CA THR A 254 12.36 7.90 11.73
C THR A 254 11.89 6.80 12.67
N LEU A 255 10.62 6.88 13.10
CA LEU A 255 9.99 5.89 13.98
C LEU A 255 9.93 4.50 13.32
N ILE A 256 9.37 4.41 12.11
CA ILE A 256 9.17 3.14 11.41
C ILE A 256 10.52 2.46 11.14
N ARG A 257 11.53 3.19 10.67
CA ARG A 257 12.88 2.62 10.45
C ARG A 257 13.52 2.10 11.74
N LYS A 258 13.37 2.84 12.85
CA LYS A 258 13.84 2.40 14.18
C LYS A 258 13.15 1.09 14.58
N ASN A 259 11.83 1.01 14.43
CA ASN A 259 11.05 -0.16 14.82
C ASN A 259 11.33 -1.37 13.93
N ILE A 260 11.47 -1.19 12.62
CA ILE A 260 11.90 -2.26 11.69
C ILE A 260 13.25 -2.82 12.11
N ASN A 261 14.22 -1.96 12.44
CA ASN A 261 15.54 -2.40 12.91
C ASN A 261 15.47 -3.15 14.24
N GLN A 262 14.59 -2.73 15.15
CA GLN A 262 14.37 -3.44 16.41
C GLN A 262 13.75 -4.82 16.17
N TYR A 263 12.72 -4.90 15.33
CA TYR A 263 12.08 -6.15 14.96
C TYR A 263 13.06 -7.14 14.29
N LYS A 264 13.91 -6.66 13.37
CA LYS A 264 14.95 -7.50 12.76
C LYS A 264 15.93 -8.06 13.79
N LYS A 265 16.21 -7.34 14.89
CA LYS A 265 17.05 -7.85 15.99
C LYS A 265 16.35 -8.91 16.85
N THR A 266 15.02 -8.97 16.87
CA THR A 266 14.29 -9.99 17.65
C THR A 266 14.18 -11.33 16.94
N ILE A 267 14.43 -11.37 15.62
CA ILE A 267 14.30 -12.56 14.78
C ILE A 267 15.64 -13.05 14.19
N ASN A 268 16.72 -12.32 14.46
CA ASN A 268 18.11 -12.73 14.17
C ASN A 268 18.72 -13.38 15.40
#